data_AF-A0A0F9R070-F1
#
_entry.id   AF-A0A0F9R070-F1
#
_cell.length_a   1.000
_cell.length_b   1.000
_cell.length_c   1.000
_cell.angle_alpha   90.00
_cell.angle_beta   90.00
_cell.angle_gamma   90.00
#
_symmetry.space_group_name_H-M   'P 1'
#
loop_
_entity.id
_entity.type
_entity.pdbx_description
1 polymer ?
#
loop_
_entity_poly.entity_id
_entity_poly.type
_entity_poly.pdbx_seq_one_letter_code
_entity_poly.pdbx_strand_id
1 'polypeptide(L)'
;MVTITVFVTNTGGESGSYTAVLKIDGVKEAEQTITVAAGESQDVSFSVAREQADSYSVTVDGLSGSFSVVAPPEEEEEEEELPIEPSWLNWPLFVGIIAAVLIIGGLVIYFFSFRRRAY
;
A
#
# COMPACT_ATOMS: atom_id res chain seq x y z
N MET A 1 9.75 5.26 -12.00
CA MET A 1 10.51 6.18 -12.87
C MET A 1 10.29 5.80 -14.32
N VAL A 2 10.41 6.76 -15.23
CA VAL A 2 10.34 6.54 -16.68
C VAL A 2 11.53 7.21 -17.35
N THR A 3 12.00 6.64 -18.47
CA THR A 3 13.04 7.23 -19.31
C THR A 3 12.43 7.69 -20.62
N ILE A 4 12.64 8.96 -20.97
CA ILE A 4 12.16 9.58 -22.19
C ILE A 4 13.39 9.80 -23.08
N THR A 5 13.42 9.14 -24.24
CA THR A 5 14.53 9.21 -25.18
C THR A 5 14.06 9.79 -26.51
N VAL A 6 14.81 10.75 -27.05
CA VAL A 6 14.60 11.32 -28.38
C VAL A 6 15.87 11.21 -29.22
N PHE A 7 15.66 11.00 -30.52
CA PHE A 7 16.73 10.86 -31.51
C PHE A 7 16.96 12.20 -32.19
N VAL A 8 18.18 12.73 -32.14
CA VAL A 8 18.55 14.00 -32.78
C VAL A 8 19.53 13.70 -33.90
N THR A 9 19.14 14.03 -35.13
CA THR A 9 19.96 13.84 -36.34
C THR A 9 20.37 15.20 -36.90
N ASN A 10 21.68 15.40 -37.11
CA ASN A 10 22.18 16.58 -37.82
C ASN A 10 22.23 16.29 -39.33
N THR A 11 21.28 16.85 -40.07
CA THR A 11 21.21 16.71 -41.54
C THR A 11 22.05 17.74 -42.30
N GLY A 12 22.83 18.56 -41.60
CA GLY A 12 23.71 19.57 -42.18
C GLY A 12 25.10 19.03 -42.52
N GLY A 13 25.90 19.86 -43.20
CA GLY A 13 27.28 19.55 -43.60
C GLY A 13 28.36 19.91 -42.57
N GLU A 14 27.96 20.48 -41.44
CA GLU A 14 28.86 20.92 -40.36
C GLU A 14 28.35 20.45 -39.00
N SER A 15 29.23 20.37 -38.00
CA SER A 15 28.83 20.08 -36.62
C SER A 15 27.97 21.20 -36.05
N GLY A 16 26.92 20.84 -35.31
CA GLY A 16 26.02 21.80 -34.67
C GLY A 16 25.66 21.40 -33.25
N SER A 17 25.30 22.40 -32.43
CA SER A 17 24.74 22.16 -31.10
C SER A 17 23.23 22.33 -31.12
N TYR A 18 22.53 21.45 -30.41
CA TYR A 18 21.08 21.45 -30.27
C TYR A 18 20.70 21.31 -28.80
N THR A 19 19.69 22.05 -28.36
CA THR A 19 19.17 21.96 -26.99
C THR A 19 17.78 21.35 -27.03
N ALA A 20 17.66 20.12 -26.53
CA ALA A 20 16.39 19.43 -26.39
C ALA A 20 15.72 19.86 -25.07
N VAL A 21 14.45 20.28 -25.14
CA VAL A 21 13.70 20.73 -23.96
C VAL A 21 12.57 19.76 -23.65
N LEU A 22 12.65 19.10 -22.50
CA LEU A 22 11.59 18.27 -21.97
C LEU A 22 10.56 19.11 -21.21
N LYS A 23 9.30 18.95 -21.59
CA LYS A 23 8.16 19.47 -20.85
C LYS A 23 7.22 18.35 -20.43
N ILE A 24 6.73 18.44 -19.20
CA ILE A 24 5.65 17.60 -18.68
C ILE A 24 4.45 18.51 -18.41
N ASP A 25 3.29 18.17 -18.95
CA ASP A 25 2.05 18.97 -18.83
C ASP A 25 2.22 20.43 -19.25
N GLY A 26 3.01 20.62 -20.32
CA GLY A 26 3.33 21.93 -20.89
C GLY A 26 4.37 22.74 -20.10
N VAL A 27 4.80 22.27 -18.93
CA VAL A 27 5.80 22.93 -18.09
C VAL A 27 7.18 22.35 -18.38
N LYS A 28 8.19 23.21 -18.56
CA LYS A 28 9.59 22.79 -18.74
C LYS A 28 10.10 22.13 -17.46
N GLU A 29 10.56 20.89 -17.57
CA GLU A 29 11.11 20.09 -16.47
C GLU A 29 12.63 19.97 -16.57
N ALA A 30 13.15 19.78 -17.79
CA ALA A 30 14.58 19.60 -18.01
C ALA A 30 14.97 20.09 -19.42
N GLU A 31 16.25 20.32 -19.61
CA GLU A 31 16.84 20.52 -20.94
C GLU A 31 18.24 19.92 -21.00
N GLN A 32 18.64 19.49 -22.19
CA GLN A 32 19.97 18.98 -22.44
C GLN A 32 20.50 19.50 -23.77
N THR A 33 21.70 20.09 -23.73
CA THR A 33 22.41 20.52 -24.94
C THR A 33 23.38 19.44 -25.36
N ILE A 34 23.32 19.05 -26.63
CA ILE A 34 24.24 18.10 -27.27
C ILE A 34 24.89 18.75 -28.49
N THR A 35 26.07 18.25 -28.86
CA THR A 35 26.76 18.63 -30.10
C THR A 35 26.85 17.41 -31.00
N VAL A 36 26.28 17.53 -32.20
CA VAL A 36 26.17 16.45 -33.17
C VAL A 36 26.99 16.81 -34.40
N ALA A 37 27.90 15.91 -34.79
CA ALA A 37 28.71 16.10 -36.00
C ALA A 37 27.85 16.07 -37.27
N ALA A 38 28.41 16.52 -38.40
CA ALA A 38 27.73 16.53 -39.68
C ALA A 38 27.26 15.12 -40.08
N GLY A 39 25.99 14.97 -40.44
CA GLY A 39 25.40 13.68 -40.85
C GLY A 39 25.18 12.65 -39.73
N GLU A 40 25.62 12.94 -38.50
CA GLU A 40 25.53 12.02 -37.37
C GLU A 40 24.21 12.17 -36.61
N SER A 41 23.95 11.20 -35.74
CA SER A 41 22.81 11.25 -34.82
C SER A 41 23.20 10.88 -33.39
N GLN A 42 22.47 11.40 -32.42
CA GLN A 42 22.65 11.11 -31.01
C GLN A 42 21.33 11.00 -30.27
N ASP A 43 21.30 10.11 -29.28
CA ASP A 43 20.20 9.99 -28.34
C ASP A 43 20.33 11.03 -27.22
N VAL A 44 19.21 11.68 -26.90
CA VAL A 44 19.05 12.51 -25.71
C VAL A 44 18.06 11.81 -24.80
N SER A 45 18.45 11.56 -23.54
CA SER A 45 17.63 10.81 -22.59
C SER A 45 17.41 11.60 -21.31
N PHE A 46 16.15 11.63 -20.87
CA PHE A 46 15.72 12.26 -19.62
C PHE A 46 15.12 11.20 -18.70
N SER A 47 15.49 11.23 -17.43
CA SER A 47 14.87 10.37 -16.40
C SER A 47 13.88 11.19 -15.58
N VAL A 48 12.64 10.72 -15.49
CA VAL A 48 11.56 11.38 -14.75
C VAL A 48 11.02 10.45 -13.67
N ALA A 49 10.92 10.97 -12.45
CA ALA A 49 10.26 10.31 -11.33
C ALA A 49 8.99 11.10 -10.96
N ARG A 50 7.90 10.36 -10.71
CA ARG A 50 6.60 10.87 -10.28
C ARG A 50 6.03 9.90 -9.25
N GLU A 51 5.52 10.44 -8.16
CA GLU A 51 4.92 9.67 -7.06
C GLU A 51 3.40 9.75 -7.10
N GLN A 52 2.87 10.89 -7.54
CA GLN A 52 1.43 11.09 -7.62
C GLN A 52 0.85 10.29 -8.80
N ALA A 53 -0.16 9.50 -8.48
CA ALA A 53 -0.93 8.75 -9.46
C ALA A 53 -1.69 9.72 -10.37
N ASP A 54 -1.27 9.79 -11.63
CA ASP A 54 -1.87 10.64 -12.66
C ASP A 54 -1.38 10.21 -14.05
N SER A 55 -2.00 10.76 -15.09
CA SER A 55 -1.53 10.68 -16.47
C SER A 55 -0.79 11.96 -16.85
N TYR A 56 0.49 11.81 -17.19
CA TYR A 56 1.39 12.90 -17.51
C TYR A 56 1.62 12.97 -19.03
N SER A 57 1.36 14.15 -19.60
CA SER A 57 1.68 14.44 -21.00
C SER A 57 3.15 14.86 -21.15
N VAL A 58 3.84 14.28 -22.12
CA VAL A 58 5.26 14.52 -22.40
C VAL A 58 5.37 15.27 -23.71
N THR A 59 6.13 16.35 -23.74
CA THR A 59 6.54 16.99 -25.00
C THR A 59 8.03 17.29 -25.03
N VAL A 60 8.67 16.98 -26.15
CA VAL A 60 10.07 17.33 -26.45
C VAL A 60 10.10 17.92 -27.85
N ASP A 61 10.35 19.22 -27.96
CA ASP A 61 10.46 19.95 -29.24
C ASP A 61 9.38 19.61 -30.29
N GLY A 62 8.12 19.53 -29.84
CA GLY A 62 6.95 19.27 -30.68
C GLY A 62 6.60 17.80 -30.86
N LEU A 63 7.48 16.86 -30.46
CA LEU A 63 7.12 15.46 -30.29
C LEU A 63 6.30 15.30 -29.01
N SER A 64 5.27 14.44 -29.05
CA SER A 64 4.36 14.20 -27.92
C SER A 64 4.31 12.73 -27.54
N GLY A 65 4.22 12.46 -26.24
CA GLY A 65 3.97 11.14 -25.66
C GLY A 65 3.23 11.28 -24.33
N SER A 66 3.03 10.17 -23.62
CA SER A 66 2.47 10.20 -22.26
C SER A 66 2.90 8.98 -21.46
N PHE A 67 2.83 9.09 -20.14
CA PHE A 67 2.94 7.95 -19.23
C PHE A 67 1.99 8.15 -18.05
N SER A 68 1.55 7.05 -17.44
CA SER A 68 0.70 7.10 -16.25
C SER A 68 1.42 6.52 -15.04
N VAL A 69 1.21 7.13 -13.89
CA VAL A 69 1.56 6.60 -12.58
C VAL A 69 0.27 6.09 -11.95
N VAL A 70 0.30 4.87 -11.41
CA VAL A 70 -0.85 4.25 -10.77
C VAL A 70 -0.57 4.18 -9.27
N ALA A 71 -1.59 4.45 -8.46
CA ALA A 71 -1.48 4.30 -7.02
C ALA A 71 -1.22 2.82 -6.66
N PRO A 72 -0.43 2.53 -5.63
CA PRO A 72 -0.38 1.19 -5.06
C PRO A 72 -1.80 0.72 -4.72
N PRO A 73 -2.09 -0.59 -4.86
CA PRO A 73 -3.34 -1.12 -4.34
C PRO A 73 -3.47 -0.73 -2.86
N GLU A 74 -4.65 -0.31 -2.45
CA GLU A 74 -4.94 -0.15 -1.03
C GLU A 74 -4.73 -1.54 -0.40
N GLU A 75 -3.79 -1.63 0.55
CA GLU A 75 -3.69 -2.80 1.40
C GLU A 75 -4.99 -2.80 2.22
N GLU A 76 -5.93 -3.67 1.83
CA GLU A 76 -7.07 -3.98 2.67
C GLU A 76 -6.48 -4.53 3.97
N GLU A 77 -6.42 -3.69 5.00
CA GLU A 77 -6.16 -4.15 6.35
C GLU A 77 -7.26 -5.16 6.65
N GLU A 78 -6.94 -6.45 6.56
CA GLU A 78 -7.79 -7.51 7.10
C GLU A 78 -7.95 -7.15 8.57
N GLU A 79 -9.09 -6.52 8.92
CA GLU A 79 -9.46 -6.28 10.30
C GLU A 79 -9.37 -7.64 11.00
N GLU A 80 -8.35 -7.86 11.82
CA GLU A 80 -8.24 -9.07 12.61
C GLU A 80 -9.49 -9.10 13.51
N GLU A 81 -10.50 -9.87 13.09
CA GLU A 81 -11.69 -10.12 13.89
C GLU A 81 -11.19 -10.70 15.22
N LEU A 82 -11.21 -9.88 16.27
CA LEU A 82 -10.88 -10.33 17.62
C LEU A 82 -11.67 -11.63 17.88
N PRO A 83 -11.03 -12.69 18.40
CA PRO A 83 -11.70 -13.96 18.57
C PRO A 83 -12.98 -13.74 19.35
N ILE A 84 -14.12 -13.97 18.69
CA ILE A 84 -15.45 -13.98 19.31
C ILE A 84 -15.33 -14.81 20.58
N GLU A 85 -15.45 -14.17 21.74
CA GLU A 85 -15.41 -14.88 23.02
C GLU A 85 -16.43 -16.01 22.92
N PRO A 86 -16.03 -17.25 23.18
CA PRO A 86 -16.81 -18.34 22.65
C PRO A 86 -18.09 -18.45 23.49
N SER A 87 -19.24 -18.29 22.81
CA SER A 87 -20.58 -18.11 23.39
C SER A 87 -21.15 -19.36 24.09
N TRP A 88 -20.30 -20.36 24.39
CA TRP A 88 -20.70 -21.56 25.13
C TRP A 88 -20.68 -21.35 26.65
N LEU A 89 -20.16 -20.23 27.14
CA LEU A 89 -20.07 -19.96 28.57
C LEU A 89 -21.31 -19.18 29.09
N ASN A 90 -22.38 -19.91 29.39
CA ASN A 90 -23.56 -19.35 30.08
C ASN A 90 -23.25 -19.05 31.55
N TRP A 91 -22.71 -17.86 31.84
CA TRP A 91 -22.36 -17.40 33.19
C TRP A 91 -23.43 -17.67 34.28
N PRO A 92 -24.73 -17.47 34.02
CA PRO A 92 -25.78 -17.77 35.00
C PRO A 92 -25.86 -19.27 35.38
N LEU A 93 -25.50 -20.16 34.47
CA LEU A 93 -25.59 -21.61 34.64
C LEU A 93 -24.50 -22.12 35.60
N PHE A 94 -23.29 -21.56 35.52
CA PHE A 94 -22.20 -21.86 36.45
C PHE A 94 -22.50 -21.36 37.87
N VAL A 95 -23.09 -20.16 38.02
CA VAL A 95 -23.51 -19.64 39.33
C VAL A 95 -24.59 -20.54 39.96
N GLY A 96 -25.56 -20.99 39.16
CA GLY A 96 -26.59 -21.93 39.62
C GLY A 96 -26.03 -23.28 40.09
N ILE A 97 -25.08 -23.85 39.34
CA ILE A 97 -24.45 -25.14 39.71
C ILE A 97 -23.67 -25.02 41.02
N ILE A 98 -22.89 -23.95 41.21
CA ILE A 98 -22.11 -23.73 42.44
C ILE A 98 -23.03 -23.61 43.67
N ALA A 99 -24.11 -22.85 43.57
CA ALA A 99 -25.08 -22.69 44.66
C ALA A 99 -25.74 -24.03 45.03
N ALA A 100 -26.14 -24.84 44.04
CA ALA A 100 -26.73 -26.16 44.28
C ALA A 100 -25.77 -27.11 45.00
N VAL A 101 -24.49 -27.13 44.62
CA VAL A 101 -23.47 -27.98 45.27
C VAL A 101 -23.26 -27.57 46.74
N LEU A 102 -23.20 -26.27 47.03
CA LEU A 102 -23.07 -25.79 48.41
C LEU A 102 -24.28 -26.15 49.27
N ILE A 103 -25.50 -26.04 48.72
CA ILE A 103 -26.73 -26.42 49.42
C ILE A 103 -26.74 -27.93 49.70
N ILE A 104 -26.44 -28.76 48.71
CA ILE A 104 -26.43 -30.23 48.86
C ILE A 104 -25.34 -30.65 49.86
N GLY A 105 -24.13 -30.14 49.72
CA GLY A 105 -23.03 -30.42 50.65
C GLY A 105 -23.36 -29.99 52.08
N GLY A 106 -23.94 -28.80 52.25
CA GLY A 106 -24.43 -28.32 53.54
C GLY A 106 -25.50 -29.22 54.15
N LEU A 107 -26.48 -29.67 53.35
CA LEU A 107 -27.53 -30.60 53.80
C LEU A 107 -26.96 -31.97 54.20
N VAL A 108 -25.99 -32.50 53.45
CA VAL A 108 -25.32 -33.76 53.78
C VAL A 108 -24.54 -33.62 55.09
N ILE A 109 -23.75 -32.55 55.24
CA ILE A 109 -22.99 -32.27 56.47
C ILE A 109 -23.95 -32.09 57.66
N TYR A 110 -25.03 -31.33 57.48
CA TYR A 110 -26.05 -31.13 58.51
C TYR A 110 -26.67 -32.45 58.93
N PHE A 111 -27.13 -33.27 57.97
CA PHE A 111 -27.74 -34.56 58.24
C PHE A 111 -26.78 -35.54 58.94
N PHE A 112 -25.51 -35.56 58.54
CA PHE A 112 -24.48 -36.39 59.16
C PHE A 112 -24.10 -35.90 60.56
N SER A 113 -24.04 -34.59 60.77
CA SER A 113 -23.81 -33.97 62.09
C SER A 113 -24.97 -34.24 63.04
N PHE A 114 -26.21 -34.13 62.54
CA PHE A 114 -27.42 -34.40 63.30
C PHE A 114 -27.52 -35.87 63.71
N ARG A 115 -27.19 -36.81 62.80
CA ARG A 115 -27.12 -38.24 63.13
C ARG A 115 -26.04 -38.59 64.15
N ARG A 116 -24.92 -37.87 64.18
CA ARG A 116 -23.85 -38.06 65.17
C ARG A 116 -24.17 -37.51 66.57
N ARG A 117 -25.18 -36.65 66.72
CA ARG A 117 -25.61 -36.08 68.01
C ARG A 117 -26.72 -36.87 68.71
N ALA A 118 -27.18 -37.98 68.12
CA ALA A 118 -28.29 -38.79 68.63
C ALA A 118 -27.83 -40.13 69.26
N TYR A 119 -26.57 -40.24 69.68
CA TYR A 119 -26.04 -41.37 70.45
C TYR A 119 -25.14 -40.87 71.58
#